data_AF-A0A2H0P4R2-F1
#
_entry.id   AF-A0A2H0P4R2-F1
#
_cell.length_a   1.000
_cell.length_b   1.000
_cell.length_c   1.000
_cell.angle_alpha   90.00
_cell.angle_beta   90.00
_cell.angle_gamma   90.00
#
_symmetry.space_group_name_H-M   'P 1'
#
loop_
_entity.id
_entity.type
_entity.pdbx_description
1 polymer ?
#
loop_
_entity_poly.entity_id
_entity_poly.type
_entity_poly.pdbx_seq_one_letter_code
_entity_poly.pdbx_strand_id
1 'polypeptide(L)' 'MPKYPKTFGELLRWFPDEKACRDYLEKVRWPEGVQCPRCGASQSWARLQTAVI' A
#
# COMPACT_ATOMS: atom_id res chain seq x y z
N MET A 1 6.45 3.72 -16.32
CA MET A 1 5.06 3.39 -15.91
C MET A 1 5.08 2.09 -15.12
N PRO A 2 4.52 2.05 -13.90
CA PRO A 2 4.34 0.77 -13.21
C PRO A 2 3.41 -0.11 -14.05
N LYS A 3 3.74 -1.39 -14.22
CA LYS A 3 2.79 -2.37 -14.76
C LYS A 3 1.72 -2.59 -13.70
N TYR A 4 0.46 -2.37 -14.05
CA TYR A 4 -0.69 -2.71 -13.20
C TYR A 4 -1.30 -4.02 -13.69
N PRO A 5 -1.92 -4.84 -12.81
CA PRO A 5 -2.68 -6.00 -13.24
C PRO A 5 -3.82 -5.55 -14.14
N LYS A 6 -4.01 -6.23 -15.27
CA LYS A 6 -5.03 -5.89 -16.29
C LYS A 6 -6.19 -6.87 -16.30
N THR A 7 -6.01 -8.02 -15.67
CA THR A 7 -7.01 -9.07 -15.54
C THR A 7 -7.28 -9.39 -14.08
N PHE A 8 -8.45 -9.95 -13.80
CA PHE A 8 -8.82 -10.37 -12.45
C PHE A 8 -7.88 -11.47 -11.91
N GLY A 9 -7.45 -12.41 -12.76
CA GLY A 9 -6.48 -13.43 -12.35
C GLY A 9 -5.10 -12.86 -12.00
N GLU A 10 -4.66 -11.80 -12.67
CA GLU A 10 -3.43 -11.08 -12.26
C GLU A 10 -3.62 -10.33 -10.95
N LEU A 11 -4.79 -9.70 -10.75
CA LEU A 11 -5.11 -9.01 -9.50
C LEU A 11 -5.03 -9.96 -8.30
N LEU A 12 -5.66 -11.14 -8.40
CA LEU A 12 -5.63 -12.15 -7.34
C LEU A 12 -4.21 -12.68 -7.08
N ARG A 13 -3.39 -12.83 -8.13
CA ARG A 13 -1.98 -13.24 -7.97
C ARG A 13 -1.13 -12.16 -7.30
N TRP A 14 -1.41 -10.89 -7.58
CA TRP A 14 -0.67 -9.76 -7.03
C TRP A 14 -1.06 -9.47 -5.58
N PHE A 15 -2.33 -9.69 -5.23
CA PHE A 15 -2.89 -9.37 -3.93
C PHE A 15 -3.59 -10.59 -3.31
N PRO A 16 -2.82 -11.62 -2.90
CA PRO A 16 -3.39 -12.81 -2.28
C PRO A 16 -4.01 -12.53 -0.90
N ASP A 17 -3.57 -11.47 -0.24
CA ASP A 17 -4.10 -11.00 1.04
C ASP A 17 -4.12 -9.47 1.10
N GLU A 18 -4.80 -8.94 2.12
CA GLU A 18 -4.89 -7.49 2.28
C GLU A 18 -3.52 -6.85 2.54
N LYS A 19 -2.59 -7.56 3.21
CA LYS A 19 -1.26 -7.03 3.55
C LYS A 19 -0.46 -6.74 2.28
N ALA A 20 -0.45 -7.67 1.33
CA ALA A 20 0.19 -7.51 0.03
C ALA A 20 -0.38 -6.31 -0.74
N CYS A 21 -1.70 -6.10 -0.66
CA CYS A 21 -2.36 -4.93 -1.22
C CYS A 21 -1.89 -3.63 -0.56
N ARG A 22 -1.83 -3.56 0.78
CA ARG A 22 -1.35 -2.34 1.46
C ARG A 22 0.09 -2.03 1.09
N ASP A 23 0.97 -3.03 1.19
CA ASP A 23 2.40 -2.86 0.96
C ASP A 23 2.67 -2.33 -0.46
N TYR A 24 1.88 -2.79 -1.43
CA TYR A 24 1.92 -2.27 -2.79
C TYR A 24 1.44 -0.81 -2.87
N LEU A 25 0.28 -0.51 -2.27
CA LEU A 25 -0.28 0.86 -2.28
C LEU A 25 0.65 1.87 -1.60
N GLU A 26 1.35 1.47 -0.52
CA GLU A 26 2.34 2.32 0.13
C GLU A 26 3.51 2.64 -0.78
N LYS A 27 4.08 1.63 -1.45
CA LYS A 27 5.18 1.83 -2.40
C LYS A 27 4.79 2.72 -3.58
N VAL A 28 3.58 2.54 -4.12
CA VAL A 28 3.09 3.36 -5.24
C VAL A 28 2.82 4.80 -4.80
N ARG A 29 2.24 4.98 -3.61
CA ARG A 29 1.89 6.31 -3.09
C ARG A 29 3.12 7.09 -2.62
N TRP A 30 4.13 6.39 -2.09
CA TRP A 30 5.28 6.97 -1.41
C TRP A 30 6.58 6.25 -1.78
N PRO A 31 7.08 6.41 -3.02
CA PRO A 31 8.27 5.71 -3.49
C PRO A 31 9.54 6.06 -2.70
N GLU A 32 9.66 7.31 -2.24
CA GLU A 32 10.82 7.84 -1.51
C GLU A 32 10.65 7.81 0.03
N GLY A 33 9.53 7.28 0.52
CA GLY A 33 9.23 7.23 1.95
C GLY A 33 7.83 7.74 2.29
N VAL A 34 7.20 7.06 3.25
CA VAL A 34 5.82 7.32 3.69
C VAL A 34 5.73 8.70 4.34
N GLN A 35 5.20 9.66 3.59
CA GLN A 35 4.92 11.01 4.07
C GLN A 35 3.69 11.57 3.37
N CYS A 36 2.66 11.94 4.14
CA CYS A 36 1.48 12.58 3.58
C CYS A 36 1.85 13.92 2.94
N PRO A 37 1.61 14.14 1.63
CA PRO A 37 1.94 15.40 0.98
C PRO A 37 1.08 16.57 1.46
N ARG A 38 -0.03 16.30 2.17
CA ARG A 38 -0.95 17.33 2.67
C ARG A 38 -0.59 17.83 4.06
N CYS A 39 -0.17 16.95 4.97
CA CYS A 39 0.07 17.29 6.38
C CYS A 39 1.46 16.92 6.88
N GLY A 40 2.31 16.30 6.06
CA GLY A 40 3.68 15.92 6.43
C GLY A 40 3.78 14.73 7.39
N ALA A 41 2.67 14.16 7.85
CA ALA A 41 2.68 13.00 8.74
C ALA A 41 3.31 11.78 8.06
N SER A 42 4.21 11.10 8.78
CA SER A 42 4.87 9.86 8.35
C SER A 42 4.13 8.60 8.80
N GLN A 43 2.93 8.74 9.38
CA GLN A 43 2.10 7.62 9.80
C GLN A 43 1.13 7.26 8.66
N SER A 44 1.41 6.16 7.95
CA SER A 44 0.43 5.55 7.06
C SER A 44 -0.55 4.71 7.85
N TRP A 45 -1.72 4.49 7.28
CA TRP A 45 -2.75 3.62 7.82
C TRP A 45 -2.23 2.20 8.14
N ALA A 46 -1.25 1.67 7.39
CA ALA A 46 -0.66 0.37 7.69
C ALA A 46 0.22 0.38 8.96
N ARG A 47 0.86 1.52 9.27
CA ARG A 47 1.65 1.69 10.52
C ARG A 47 0.79 1.89 11.76
N LEU A 48 -0.50 2.23 11.58
CA LEU A 48 -1.45 2.41 12.67
C LEU A 48 -2.13 1.09 13.12
N GLN A 49 -1.81 -0.06 12.50
CA GLN A 49 -2.43 -1.34 12.86
C GLN A 49 -1.87 -1.99 14.15
N THR A 50 -0.89 -1.39 14.83
CA THR A 50 -0.45 -1.87 16.15
C THR A 50 -1.35 -1.29 17.25
N ALA A 51 -2.52 -1.91 17.42
CA ALA A 51 -3.24 -2.07 18.70
C ALA A 51 -4.63 -2.65 18.40
N VAL A 52 -4.73 -3.98 18.26
CA VAL A 52 -5.95 -4.67 18.67
C VAL A 52 -5.69 -5.11 20.10
N ILE A 53 -6.46 -4.52 21.03
CA ILE A 53 -6.50 -4.87 22.45
C ILE A 53 -7.05 -6.29 22.59
#